data_AF-A0A963K455-F1
#
_entry.id   AF-A0A963K455-F1
#
_cell.length_a   1.000
_cell.length_b   1.000
_cell.length_c   1.000
_cell.angle_alpha   90.00
_cell.angle_beta   90.00
_cell.angle_gamma   90.00
#
_symmetry.space_group_name_H-M   'P 1'
#
loop_
_entity.id
_entity.type
_entity.pdbx_description
1 polymer ?
#
loop_
_entity_poly.entity_id
_entity_poly.type
_entity_poly.pdbx_seq_one_letter_code
_entity_poly.pdbx_strand_id
1 'polypeptide(L)'
;AITEAAGAEVWLLAGGLQAWKRAGLEVERGTNAPLPLMRQVQIVAGGLALLGFILGVLVSPWWHALSGFVGAGLLVAGVTGRCGMANLLQVMPWNRPGGPARAGS
;
A
#
# COMPACT_ATOMS: atom_id res chain seq x y z
N ALA A 1 -15.98 23.78 0.36
CA ALA A 1 -16.58 23.30 1.61
C ALA A 1 -15.80 22.06 2.02
N ILE A 2 -15.00 22.16 3.07
CA ILE A 2 -14.10 21.12 3.55
C ILE A 2 -14.74 20.53 4.81
N THR A 3 -15.21 19.29 4.70
CA THR A 3 -15.80 18.51 5.79
C THR A 3 -14.73 18.14 6.80
N GLU A 4 -15.02 18.47 8.06
CA GLU A 4 -14.19 18.30 9.25
C GLU A 4 -13.67 16.86 9.40
N ALA A 5 -12.35 16.74 9.54
CA ALA A 5 -11.70 15.52 9.96
C ALA A 5 -11.65 15.47 11.49
N ALA A 6 -12.67 14.82 12.06
CA ALA A 6 -12.65 14.06 13.32
C ALA A 6 -11.48 14.32 14.30
N GLY A 7 -11.53 15.41 15.06
CA GLY A 7 -10.88 15.54 16.38
C GLY A 7 -9.35 15.60 16.44
N ALA A 8 -8.65 15.58 15.30
CA ALA A 8 -7.27 16.02 15.19
C ALA A 8 -7.29 17.40 14.53
N GLU A 9 -6.43 18.32 14.97
CA GLU A 9 -6.25 19.59 14.27
C GLU A 9 -5.61 19.29 12.90
N VAL A 10 -6.45 19.07 11.89
CA VAL A 10 -6.01 18.74 10.53
C VAL A 10 -5.76 20.05 9.80
N TRP A 11 -4.50 20.47 9.82
CA TRP A 11 -4.04 21.60 9.04
C TRP A 11 -3.80 21.19 7.59
N LEU A 12 -4.50 21.85 6.67
CA LEU A 12 -4.21 21.77 5.24
C LEU A 12 -2.92 22.54 4.97
N LEU A 13 -1.80 21.83 4.88
CA LEU A 13 -0.54 22.43 4.49
C LEU A 13 -0.61 22.97 3.05
N ALA A 14 -0.42 24.28 2.90
CA ALA A 14 -0.20 24.90 1.60
C ALA A 14 1.06 24.29 0.95
N GLY A 15 0.89 23.57 -0.15
CA GLY A 15 1.97 22.84 -0.83
C GLY A 15 2.28 21.43 -0.27
N GLY A 16 1.49 20.96 0.69
CA GLY A 16 1.56 19.61 1.25
C GLY A 16 2.83 19.31 2.06
N LEU A 17 3.02 18.04 2.43
CA LEU A 17 4.13 17.57 3.27
C LEU A 17 5.52 17.90 2.66
N GLN A 18 5.60 18.04 1.34
CA GLN A 18 6.84 18.39 0.66
C GLN A 18 7.26 19.83 0.90
N ALA A 19 6.31 20.78 0.98
CA ALA A 19 6.59 22.15 1.36
C ALA A 19 7.06 22.24 2.83
N TRP A 20 6.45 21.46 3.73
CA TRP A 20 6.87 21.34 5.13
C TRP A 20 8.31 20.87 5.29
N LYS A 21 8.68 19.82 4.55
CA LYS A 21 10.04 19.27 4.56
C LYS A 21 11.06 20.26 4.03
N ARG A 22 10.72 21.04 2.99
CA ARG A 22 11.58 22.11 2.47
C ARG A 22 11.74 23.28 3.44
N ALA A 23 10.72 23.53 4.26
CA ALA A 23 10.77 24.52 5.34
C ALA A 23 11.60 24.06 6.56
N GLY A 24 12.16 22.84 6.54
CA GLY A 24 13.00 22.33 7.61
C GLY A 24 12.26 22.00 8.91
N LEU A 25 10.92 21.91 8.86
CA LEU A 25 10.08 21.68 10.02
C LEU A 25 10.10 20.19 10.42
N GLU A 26 10.04 19.93 11.73
CA GLU A 26 10.16 18.59 12.29
C GLU A 26 9.02 17.69 11.82
N VAL A 27 9.37 16.48 11.36
CA VAL A 27 8.42 15.47 10.90
C VAL A 27 8.54 14.28 11.83
N GLU A 28 7.65 14.20 12.80
CA GLU A 28 7.49 13.01 13.62
C GLU A 28 6.95 11.87 12.75
N ARG A 29 7.82 10.93 12.39
CA ARG A 29 7.41 9.67 11.76
C ARG A 29 6.97 8.74 12.87
N GLY A 30 5.66 8.44 12.93
CA GLY A 30 5.15 7.36 13.76
C GLY A 30 5.93 6.07 13.48
N THR A 31 6.62 5.56 14.50
CA THR A 31 7.47 4.37 14.42
C THR A 31 6.70 3.09 14.10
N ASN A 32 5.37 3.13 14.22
CA ASN A 32 4.41 2.06 13.88
C ASN A 32 3.73 2.23 12.51
N ALA A 33 4.31 3.01 11.59
CA ALA A 33 3.79 3.09 10.24
C ALA A 33 3.79 1.69 9.58
N PRO A 34 2.65 1.20 9.08
CA PRO A 34 2.60 -0.05 8.34
C PRO A 34 3.62 -0.04 7.20
N LEU A 35 4.22 -1.20 6.92
CA LEU A 35 5.14 -1.37 5.80
C LEU A 35 4.58 -0.72 4.53
N PRO A 36 5.41 0.01 3.74
CA PRO A 36 4.93 0.65 2.53
C PRO A 36 4.27 -0.39 1.64
N LEU A 37 3.02 -0.12 1.28
CA LEU A 37 2.11 -1.02 0.57
C LEU A 37 2.75 -1.66 -0.67
N MET A 38 3.53 -0.89 -1.43
CA MET A 38 4.27 -1.39 -2.58
C MET A 38 5.28 -2.49 -2.24
N ARG A 39 5.91 -2.39 -1.06
CA ARG A 39 6.89 -3.35 -0.56
C ARG A 39 6.23 -4.67 -0.15
N GLN A 40 5.03 -4.61 0.44
CA GLN A 40 4.24 -5.82 0.72
C GLN A 40 3.81 -6.52 -0.56
N VAL A 41 3.34 -5.74 -1.55
CA VAL A 41 2.96 -6.28 -2.86
C VAL A 41 4.13 -6.98 -3.54
N GLN A 42 5.29 -6.36 -3.56
CA GLN A 42 6.49 -6.90 -4.22
C GLN A 42 6.96 -8.20 -3.57
N ILE A 43 6.95 -8.29 -2.23
CA ILE A 43 7.35 -9.50 -1.51
C ILE A 43 6.40 -10.66 -1.82
N VAL A 44 5.08 -10.42 -1.79
CA VAL A 44 4.09 -11.46 -2.07
C VAL A 44 4.15 -11.92 -3.52
N ALA A 45 4.14 -10.97 -4.48
CA ALA A 45 4.17 -11.30 -5.90
C ALA A 45 5.48 -12.00 -6.29
N GLY A 46 6.62 -11.51 -5.80
CA GLY A 46 7.92 -12.14 -6.01
C GLY A 46 7.99 -13.54 -5.39
N GLY A 47 7.47 -13.71 -4.17
CA GLY A 47 7.41 -15.01 -3.48
C GLY A 47 6.59 -16.05 -4.24
N LEU A 48 5.39 -15.67 -4.71
CA LEU A 48 4.53 -16.56 -5.50
C LEU A 48 5.18 -16.94 -6.84
N ALA A 49 5.82 -15.99 -7.52
CA ALA A 49 6.51 -16.24 -8.78
C ALA A 49 7.71 -17.19 -8.59
N LEU A 50 8.52 -16.98 -7.55
CA LEU A 50 9.67 -17.82 -7.22
C LEU A 50 9.21 -19.23 -6.83
N LEU A 51 8.17 -19.34 -6.00
CA LEU A 51 7.60 -20.61 -5.58
C LEU A 51 7.09 -21.41 -6.79
N GLY A 52 6.32 -20.77 -7.69
CA GLY A 52 5.81 -21.41 -8.91
C GLY A 52 6.94 -21.87 -9.85
N PHE A 53 8.06 -21.13 -9.89
CA PHE A 53 9.21 -21.50 -10.70
C PHE A 53 9.92 -22.71 -10.11
N ILE A 54 10.19 -22.70 -8.80
CA ILE A 54 10.83 -23.82 -8.09
C ILE A 54 9.98 -25.09 -8.22
N LEU A 55 8.66 -25.00 -7.99
CA LEU A 55 7.73 -26.12 -8.18
C LEU A 55 7.67 -26.58 -9.65
N GLY A 56 7.80 -25.65 -10.60
CA GLY A 56 7.86 -25.93 -12.03
C GLY A 56 9.04 -26.80 -12.43
N VAL A 57 10.20 -26.47 -11.88
CA VAL A 57 11.46 -27.20 -12.12
C VAL A 57 11.50 -28.52 -11.35
N LEU A 58 11.04 -28.56 -10.09
CA LEU A 58 11.22 -29.72 -9.21
C LEU A 58 10.09 -30.75 -9.23
N VAL A 59 8.85 -30.33 -9.54
CA VAL A 59 7.67 -31.21 -9.43
C VAL A 59 7.03 -31.47 -10.79
N SER A 60 6.68 -30.41 -11.53
CA SER A 60 6.04 -30.55 -12.84
C SER A 60 6.02 -29.22 -13.60
N PRO A 61 6.27 -29.20 -14.92
CA PRO A 61 6.21 -27.98 -15.74
C PRO A 61 4.88 -27.21 -15.67
N TRP A 62 3.78 -27.86 -15.27
CA TRP A 62 2.49 -27.20 -15.04
C TRP A 62 2.51 -26.11 -13.96
N TRP A 63 3.44 -26.17 -13.01
CA TRP A 63 3.56 -25.13 -12.00
C TRP A 63 4.14 -23.82 -12.55
N HIS A 64 4.78 -23.83 -13.73
CA HIS A 64 5.18 -22.60 -14.42
C HIS A 64 3.97 -21.75 -14.85
N ALA A 65 2.79 -22.35 -15.02
CA ALA A 65 1.56 -21.60 -15.27
C ALA A 65 1.24 -20.64 -14.12
N LEU A 66 1.55 -21.01 -12.87
CA LEU A 66 1.40 -20.13 -11.70
C LEU A 66 2.30 -18.90 -11.81
N SER A 67 3.60 -19.10 -12.12
CA SER A 67 4.54 -17.99 -12.31
C SER A 67 4.16 -17.11 -13.51
N GLY A 68 3.71 -17.73 -14.60
CA GLY A 68 3.21 -17.03 -15.78
C GLY A 68 1.99 -16.17 -15.47
N PHE A 69 1.02 -16.70 -14.71
CA PHE A 69 -0.16 -15.96 -14.28
C PHE A 69 0.20 -14.76 -13.40
N VAL A 70 1.10 -14.94 -12.43
CA VAL A 70 1.58 -13.85 -11.56
C VAL A 70 2.28 -12.76 -12.38
N GLY A 71 3.17 -13.15 -13.31
CA GLY A 71 3.86 -12.22 -14.20
C GLY A 71 2.92 -11.45 -15.12
N ALA A 72 1.93 -12.13 -15.73
CA ALA A 72 0.92 -11.49 -16.57
C ALA A 72 0.06 -10.51 -15.77
N GLY A 73 -0.34 -10.87 -14.55
CA GLY A 73 -1.09 -9.98 -13.65
C GLY A 73 -0.31 -8.72 -13.28
N LEU A 74 1.01 -8.84 -13.05
CA LEU A 74 1.89 -7.70 -12.81
C LEU A 74 2.02 -6.78 -14.03
N LEU A 75 2.12 -7.33 -15.23
CA LEU A 75 2.16 -6.55 -16.47
C LEU A 75 0.87 -5.75 -16.65
N VAL A 76 -0.29 -6.39 -16.50
CA VAL A 76 -1.60 -5.70 -16.59
C VAL A 76 -1.74 -4.62 -15.51
N ALA A 77 -1.29 -4.90 -14.28
CA ALA A 77 -1.31 -3.92 -13.19
C ALA A 77 -0.39 -2.73 -13.46
N GLY A 78 0.80 -2.98 -14.01
CA GLY A 78 1.76 -1.93 -14.39
C GLY A 78 1.24 -1.04 -15.52
N VAL A 79 0.62 -1.65 -16.55
CA VAL A 79 0.03 -0.91 -17.69
C VAL A 79 -1.18 -0.08 -17.27
N THR A 80 -2.04 -0.62 -16.40
CA THR A 80 -3.28 0.05 -16.00
C THR A 80 -3.12 1.00 -14.82
N GLY A 81 -1.97 1.00 -14.15
CA GLY A 81 -1.75 1.71 -12.89
C GLY A 81 -2.59 1.20 -11.72
N ARG A 82 -3.38 0.13 -11.92
CA ARG A 82 -4.24 -0.48 -10.89
C ARG A 82 -3.54 -1.70 -10.33
N CYS A 83 -2.89 -1.52 -9.19
CA CYS A 83 -2.44 -2.66 -8.40
C CYS A 83 -3.66 -3.23 -7.67
N GLY A 84 -4.19 -4.38 -8.11
CA GLY A 84 -5.37 -5.01 -7.49
C GLY A 84 -5.19 -5.27 -5.98
N MET A 85 -3.95 -5.58 -5.57
CA MET A 85 -3.59 -5.76 -4.17
C MET A 85 -3.56 -4.43 -3.40
N ALA A 86 -3.16 -3.32 -4.05
CA ALA A 86 -3.27 -1.98 -3.44
C ALA A 86 -4.72 -1.60 -3.14
N ASN A 87 -5.63 -1.90 -4.07
CA ASN A 87 -7.07 -1.70 -3.85
C ASN A 87 -7.58 -2.58 -2.70
N LEU A 88 -7.17 -3.85 -2.64
CA LEU A 88 -7.59 -4.77 -1.56
C LEU A 88 -7.11 -4.31 -0.18
N LEU A 89 -5.86 -3.84 -0.08
CA LEU A 89 -5.28 -3.33 1.16
C LEU A 89 -5.89 -1.99 1.60
N GLN A 90 -6.34 -1.15 0.66
CA GLN A 90 -7.02 0.11 0.99
C GLN A 90 -8.32 -0.12 1.79
N VAL A 91 -8.99 -1.25 1.56
CA VAL A 91 -10.27 -1.58 2.22
C VAL A 91 -10.10 -2.21 3.60
N MET A 92 -8.87 -2.60 3.98
CA MET A 92 -8.64 -3.33 5.22
C MET A 92 -8.77 -2.43 6.45
N PRO A 93 -9.32 -2.94 7.56
CA PRO A 93 -9.82 -2.13 8.68
C PRO A 93 -8.74 -1.30 9.40
N TRP A 94 -7.48 -1.70 9.32
CA TRP A 94 -6.34 -0.93 9.85
C TRP A 94 -5.94 0.28 8.99
N ASN A 95 -6.40 0.34 7.74
CA ASN A 95 -6.25 1.50 6.87
C ASN A 95 -7.49 2.42 6.95
N ARG A 96 -8.47 2.10 7.80
CA ARG A 96 -9.60 2.99 8.05
C ARG A 96 -9.14 4.16 8.93
N PRO A 97 -9.45 5.40 8.57
CA PRO A 97 -9.31 6.53 9.48
C PRO A 97 -10.11 6.21 10.76
N GLY A 98 -9.42 6.19 11.91
CA GLY A 98 -10.06 5.98 13.21
C GLY A 98 -11.18 6.99 13.45
N GLY A 99 -12.33 6.52 13.93
CA GLY A 99 -13.54 7.33 14.11
C GLY A 99 -13.41 8.46 15.15
N PRO A 100 -14.35 9.42 15.14
CA PRO A 100 -14.26 10.68 15.89
C PRO A 100 -14.37 10.51 17.41
N ALA A 101 -13.39 11.01 18.15
CA ALA A 101 -13.46 11.23 19.60
C ALA A 101 -14.15 12.57 19.91
N ARG A 102 -15.09 12.57 20.87
CA ARG A 102 -16.02 13.67 21.18
C ARG A 102 -15.31 14.89 21.78
N ALA A 103 -15.66 16.08 21.31
CA ALA A 103 -15.26 17.37 21.87
C ALA A 103 -16.20 17.79 23.02
N GLY A 104 -15.65 18.27 24.14
CA GLY A 104 -16.39 18.78 25.28
C GLY A 104 -15.64 19.92 25.97
N SER A 105 -16.21 21.12 25.81
CA SER A 105 -16.10 22.40 26.57
C SER A 105 -14.74 22.89 27.05
#